data_AF-A0A914WPG7-F1
#
_entry.id   AF-A0A914WPG7-F1
#
_cell.length_a   1.000
_cell.length_b   1.000
_cell.length_c   1.000
_cell.angle_alpha   90.00
_cell.angle_beta   90.00
_cell.angle_gamma   90.00
#
_symmetry.space_group_name_H-M   'P 1'
#
loop_
_entity.id
_entity.type
_entity.pdbx_description
1 polymer ?
#
loop_
_entity_poly.entity_id
_entity_poly.type
_entity_poly.pdbx_seq_one_letter_code
_entity_poly.pdbx_strand_id
1 'polypeptide(L)'
;MTLLGKNYREDFIAPNEFILKALAPLRQLRLLDLSYWQRIEDLRSLRPFSSTLTAVILYDVPDLYQALDTICELTSLRFLDLSQGQRDTGTYPRPVTALHKLVTSLKNLDHLDISSTNLASQPSHYDRPFKGLGNLRSDIFGLRCLEHRLKFLGLFNCDNASHFAEIPADQITGDANEAQIILSLQVYQKRPGLLQIVLNESYQLYRFGSNQKCHREALHLVLSAMRTHLSDSTLQIAGSASLFYIIRQVTMNRVTKRNVVTALLNGMDAHMEEQVMVRNCCLSLCQFEIPQEILFDYNRVARLLVVVLRHHSADHLTQRIVVFLLNSMACHVEGEQKVQVGNIGAIEAILDQIRRKHAASICDDVMEVGWSFLWNITDETPLNCQRFLRSDGLQLFHQCYQSYPGKRKLQRNMMGLMGNIAEVQELRFQLMKDDYISIFCALLANLTDGIEISYNSAGVLAHIVSDGVDAWHNAGLTSSRLTVMEKIVEATNSWNLKSRRFINYRSFRPILRLIPMFESPASQHWAVWALANLTSTDGQKYCPYVENEGGVPLLELVATDNKSTSDIKRLAELVLQNIEKWRRKELTADDSMDEAPAEFEDEEQ
;
A
#
# COMPACT_ATOMS: atom_id res chain seq x y z
N MET A 1 1.51 33.96 -25.64
CA MET A 1 0.34 33.34 -26.31
C MET A 1 0.71 31.89 -26.53
N THR A 2 0.01 30.93 -25.91
CA THR A 2 0.26 29.50 -26.11
C THR A 2 -0.64 29.02 -27.23
N LEU A 3 -0.07 28.72 -28.40
CA LEU A 3 -0.81 28.16 -29.54
C LEU A 3 -0.91 26.64 -29.34
N LEU A 4 -1.91 26.18 -28.58
CA LEU A 4 -2.15 24.74 -28.40
C LEU A 4 -2.75 24.15 -29.68
N GLY A 5 -1.94 23.42 -30.44
CA GLY A 5 -2.31 22.82 -31.73
C GLY A 5 -3.22 21.60 -31.63
N LYS A 6 -4.39 21.72 -31.00
CA LYS A 6 -5.43 20.67 -31.07
C LYS A 6 -6.71 21.21 -31.72
N ASN A 7 -6.99 20.66 -32.90
CA ASN A 7 -8.23 20.75 -33.69
C ASN A 7 -8.54 22.09 -34.38
N TYR A 8 -7.81 22.43 -35.45
CA TYR A 8 -8.29 23.37 -36.46
C TYR A 8 -8.55 22.66 -37.79
N ARG A 9 -9.75 22.88 -38.36
CA ARG A 9 -10.16 22.39 -39.68
C ARG A 9 -9.31 23.03 -40.77
N GLU A 10 -9.02 22.23 -41.79
CA GLU A 10 -8.19 22.55 -42.96
C GLU A 10 -8.69 23.78 -43.71
N ASP A 11 -7.90 24.84 -43.68
CA ASP A 11 -7.75 25.78 -44.78
C ASP A 11 -6.25 25.95 -45.07
N PHE A 12 -5.90 25.93 -46.36
CA PHE A 12 -4.56 25.84 -46.98
C PHE A 12 -3.57 26.99 -46.66
N ILE A 13 -3.35 27.31 -45.40
CA ILE A 13 -2.35 28.32 -45.00
C ILE A 13 -1.05 27.60 -44.65
N ALA A 14 0.04 27.95 -45.34
CA ALA A 14 1.38 27.43 -45.04
C ALA A 14 1.75 27.75 -43.57
N PRO A 15 2.42 26.86 -42.81
CA PRO A 15 2.72 27.06 -41.39
C PRO A 15 3.37 28.42 -41.07
N ASN A 16 4.32 28.84 -41.91
CA ASN A 16 4.97 30.15 -41.79
C ASN A 16 4.00 31.32 -41.99
N GLU A 17 3.07 31.23 -42.94
CA GLU A 17 2.07 32.27 -43.17
C GLU A 17 1.10 32.39 -41.99
N PHE A 18 0.71 31.25 -41.41
CA PHE A 18 -0.13 31.21 -40.22
C PHE A 18 0.57 31.87 -39.03
N ILE A 19 1.80 31.44 -38.72
CA ILE A 19 2.57 32.00 -37.60
C ILE A 19 2.77 33.50 -37.79
N LEU A 20 3.14 33.94 -39.00
CA LEU A 20 3.34 35.36 -39.26
C LEU A 20 2.05 36.17 -39.04
N LYS A 21 0.91 35.71 -39.57
CA LYS A 21 -0.39 36.39 -39.38
C LYS A 21 -0.81 36.44 -37.92
N ALA A 22 -0.62 35.34 -37.19
CA ALA A 22 -0.97 35.24 -35.78
C ALA A 22 -0.10 36.16 -34.89
N LEU A 23 1.19 36.29 -35.22
CA LEU A 23 2.14 37.07 -34.44
C LEU A 23 2.24 38.54 -34.87
N ALA A 24 1.87 38.90 -36.10
CA ALA A 24 2.02 40.26 -36.64
C ALA A 24 1.45 41.39 -35.75
N PRO A 25 0.32 41.22 -35.02
CA PRO A 25 -0.17 42.24 -34.09
C PRO A 25 0.73 42.45 -32.86
N LEU A 26 1.56 41.45 -32.51
CA LEU A 26 2.34 41.40 -31.27
C LEU A 26 3.74 42.01 -31.44
N ARG A 27 3.81 43.31 -31.70
CA ARG A 27 5.08 44.02 -32.02
C ARG A 27 6.14 44.00 -30.92
N GLN A 28 5.78 43.63 -29.68
CA GLN A 28 6.70 43.53 -28.53
C GLN A 28 6.81 42.10 -28.01
N LEU A 29 6.58 41.10 -28.87
CA LEU A 29 6.67 39.69 -28.49
C LEU A 29 8.07 39.35 -27.98
N ARG A 30 8.16 38.94 -26.71
CA ARG A 30 9.41 38.57 -26.02
C ARG A 30 9.55 37.08 -25.75
N LEU A 31 8.43 36.38 -25.55
CA LEU A 31 8.39 34.94 -25.28
C LEU A 31 7.42 34.30 -26.25
N LEU A 32 7.89 33.27 -26.95
CA LEU A 32 7.10 32.43 -27.83
C LEU A 32 7.28 30.96 -27.44
N ASP A 33 6.17 30.30 -27.17
CA ASP A 33 6.12 28.87 -26.87
C ASP A 33 5.31 28.17 -27.96
N LEU A 34 6.00 27.34 -28.73
CA LEU A 34 5.46 26.50 -29.80
C LEU A 34 5.64 25.01 -29.46
N SER A 35 5.68 24.65 -28.17
CA SER A 35 5.80 23.25 -27.75
C SER A 35 4.76 22.36 -28.44
N TYR A 36 5.17 21.16 -28.85
CA TYR A 36 4.37 20.16 -29.57
C TYR A 36 3.88 20.56 -30.96
N TRP A 37 4.40 21.65 -31.55
CA TRP A 37 3.99 22.08 -32.89
C TRP A 37 4.50 21.11 -33.98
N GLN A 38 3.60 20.29 -34.52
CA GLN A 38 3.98 19.19 -35.42
C GLN A 38 4.34 19.60 -36.86
N ARG A 39 4.02 20.82 -37.28
CA ARG A 39 4.21 21.27 -38.68
C ARG A 39 5.19 22.43 -38.74
N ILE A 40 6.47 22.09 -38.61
CA ILE A 40 7.54 23.08 -38.77
C ILE A 40 8.05 23.05 -40.22
N GLU A 41 8.18 24.23 -40.82
CA GLU A 41 9.04 24.44 -41.99
C GLU A 41 10.39 24.97 -41.46
N ASP A 42 10.87 26.09 -41.99
CA ASP A 42 12.12 26.76 -41.59
C ASP A 42 11.93 27.85 -40.52
N LEU A 43 10.72 28.02 -39.98
CA LEU A 43 10.32 29.10 -39.06
C LEU A 43 10.64 30.53 -39.56
N ARG A 44 10.85 30.77 -40.86
CA ARG A 44 11.20 32.10 -41.40
C ARG A 44 10.22 33.20 -41.00
N SER A 45 8.98 32.84 -40.64
CA SER A 45 7.98 33.75 -40.07
C SER A 45 8.41 34.45 -38.77
N LEU A 46 9.44 33.95 -38.07
CA LEU A 46 9.95 34.53 -36.82
C LEU A 46 10.99 35.65 -37.04
N ARG A 47 11.57 35.76 -38.25
CA ARG A 47 12.61 36.77 -38.57
C ARG A 47 12.23 38.21 -38.23
N PRO A 48 10.97 38.67 -38.43
CA PRO A 48 10.56 40.03 -38.05
C PRO A 48 10.70 40.33 -36.55
N PHE A 49 10.78 39.30 -35.71
CA PHE A 49 10.88 39.41 -34.24
C PHE A 49 12.29 39.13 -33.72
N SER A 50 13.30 39.03 -34.61
CA SER A 50 14.70 38.74 -34.27
C SER A 50 15.30 39.69 -33.21
N SER A 51 14.85 40.94 -33.17
CA SER A 51 15.28 41.95 -32.20
C SER A 51 14.44 42.02 -30.91
N THR A 52 13.29 41.33 -30.85
CA THR A 52 12.37 41.42 -29.70
C THR A 52 12.23 40.10 -28.94
N LEU A 53 12.33 38.95 -29.63
CA LEU A 53 12.26 37.65 -29.00
C LEU A 53 13.47 37.41 -28.12
N THR A 54 13.20 37.18 -26.84
CA THR A 54 14.20 36.85 -25.81
C THR A 54 14.09 35.41 -25.33
N ALA A 55 12.94 34.76 -25.55
CA ALA A 55 12.70 33.38 -25.16
C ALA A 55 11.89 32.65 -26.24
N VAL A 56 12.39 31.50 -26.68
CA VAL A 56 11.71 30.61 -27.63
C VAL A 56 11.73 29.19 -27.07
N ILE A 57 10.55 28.61 -26.92
CA ILE A 57 10.35 27.23 -26.42
C ILE A 57 9.79 26.39 -27.57
N LEU A 58 10.57 25.38 -27.97
CA LEU A 58 10.28 24.45 -29.08
C LEU A 58 10.30 23.01 -28.56
N TYR A 59 9.82 22.78 -27.33
CA TYR A 59 9.78 21.45 -26.74
C TYR A 59 8.94 20.49 -27.59
N ASP A 60 9.50 19.33 -27.92
CA ASP A 60 8.80 18.26 -28.66
C ASP A 60 8.28 18.70 -30.04
N VAL A 61 9.05 19.57 -30.69
CA VAL A 61 8.85 19.98 -32.09
C VAL A 61 9.78 19.15 -32.99
N PRO A 62 9.25 18.36 -33.94
CA PRO A 62 10.08 17.52 -34.80
C PRO A 62 10.87 18.34 -35.83
N ASP A 63 11.88 17.72 -36.44
CA ASP A 63 12.61 18.27 -37.60
C ASP A 63 13.23 19.68 -37.42
N LEU A 64 13.54 20.07 -36.17
CA LEU A 64 14.10 21.39 -35.85
C LEU A 64 15.41 21.74 -36.57
N TYR A 65 16.14 20.74 -37.10
CA TYR A 65 17.31 20.97 -37.95
C TYR A 65 16.98 21.81 -39.21
N GLN A 66 15.72 21.77 -39.70
CA GLN A 66 15.28 22.58 -40.84
C GLN A 66 15.14 24.07 -40.50
N ALA A 67 14.83 24.39 -39.24
CA ALA A 67 14.64 25.75 -38.76
C ALA A 67 15.91 26.38 -38.15
N LEU A 68 17.01 25.63 -38.08
CA LEU A 68 18.25 26.03 -37.42
C LEU A 68 18.76 27.40 -37.88
N ASP A 69 18.74 27.65 -39.18
CA ASP A 69 19.25 28.90 -39.77
C ASP A 69 18.43 30.10 -39.31
N THR A 70 17.10 29.98 -39.33
CA THR A 70 16.23 31.04 -38.82
C THR A 70 16.38 31.23 -37.32
N ILE A 71 16.51 30.15 -36.54
CA ILE A 71 16.74 30.25 -35.10
C ILE A 71 18.02 31.04 -34.81
N CYS A 72 19.09 30.81 -35.58
CA CYS A 72 20.36 31.53 -35.44
C CYS A 72 20.25 33.03 -35.76
N GLU A 73 19.24 33.46 -36.53
CA GLU A 73 18.99 34.88 -36.84
C GLU A 73 18.31 35.63 -35.67
N LEU A 74 17.77 34.92 -34.66
CA LEU A 74 17.10 35.49 -33.50
C LEU A 74 18.09 35.98 -32.42
N THR A 75 18.96 36.92 -32.78
CA THR A 75 20.14 37.34 -31.98
C THR A 75 19.84 37.94 -30.60
N SER A 76 18.59 38.32 -30.31
CA SER A 76 18.16 38.80 -28.98
C SER A 76 17.80 37.68 -27.99
N LEU A 77 17.85 36.41 -28.42
CA LEU A 77 17.51 35.27 -27.57
C LEU A 77 18.45 35.13 -26.37
N ARG A 78 17.82 34.92 -25.22
CA ARG A 78 18.42 34.58 -23.92
C ARG A 78 18.02 33.19 -23.45
N PHE A 79 16.85 32.71 -23.86
CA PHE A 79 16.32 31.38 -23.55
C PHE A 79 15.96 30.66 -24.84
N LEU A 80 16.53 29.48 -25.04
CA LEU A 80 16.19 28.60 -26.14
C LEU A 80 15.99 27.19 -25.62
N ASP A 81 14.85 26.60 -25.92
CA ASP A 81 14.55 25.22 -25.60
C ASP A 81 14.23 24.45 -26.89
N LEU A 82 15.08 23.46 -27.17
CA LEU A 82 15.01 22.53 -28.30
C LEU A 82 14.78 21.08 -27.82
N SER A 83 14.50 20.89 -26.53
CA SER A 83 14.40 19.58 -25.93
C SER A 83 13.25 18.76 -26.52
N GLN A 84 13.35 17.43 -26.42
CA GLN A 84 12.39 16.52 -27.02
C GLN A 84 11.85 15.53 -25.99
N GLY A 85 10.60 15.09 -26.16
CA GLY A 85 10.04 14.02 -25.35
C GLY A 85 10.63 12.66 -25.70
N GLN A 86 11.08 12.49 -26.95
CA GLN A 86 11.69 11.27 -27.47
C GLN A 86 12.98 11.59 -28.22
N ARG A 87 13.97 10.70 -28.14
CA ARG A 87 15.27 10.94 -28.77
C ARG A 87 15.20 10.96 -30.30
N ASP A 88 14.32 10.15 -30.88
CA ASP A 88 14.23 9.99 -32.33
C ASP A 88 13.84 11.29 -33.05
N THR A 89 13.05 12.15 -32.40
CA THR A 89 12.66 13.46 -32.94
C THR A 89 13.73 14.54 -32.74
N GLY A 90 14.75 14.28 -31.92
CA GLY A 90 15.85 15.19 -31.57
C GLY A 90 17.12 15.00 -32.38
N THR A 91 17.03 14.47 -33.60
CA THR A 91 18.20 14.13 -34.42
C THR A 91 18.60 15.26 -35.36
N TYR A 92 19.85 15.71 -35.26
CA TYR A 92 20.48 16.67 -36.16
C TYR A 92 21.53 15.96 -37.04
N PRO A 93 21.58 16.21 -38.37
CA PRO A 93 22.52 15.53 -39.27
C PRO A 93 24.01 15.82 -38.99
N ARG A 94 24.30 17.03 -38.53
CA ARG A 94 25.65 17.49 -38.12
C ARG A 94 25.55 18.15 -36.75
N PRO A 95 25.35 17.38 -35.67
CA PRO A 95 24.98 17.90 -34.37
C PRO A 95 25.99 18.89 -33.79
N VAL A 96 27.30 18.60 -33.92
CA VAL A 96 28.36 19.46 -33.37
C VAL A 96 28.43 20.77 -34.14
N THR A 97 28.31 20.72 -35.47
CA THR A 97 28.18 21.91 -36.32
C THR A 97 26.93 22.72 -35.99
N ALA A 98 25.79 22.05 -35.78
CA ALA A 98 24.54 22.72 -35.44
C ALA A 98 24.62 23.45 -34.09
N LEU A 99 25.12 22.77 -33.05
CA LEU A 99 25.30 23.37 -31.73
C LEU A 99 26.31 24.52 -31.76
N HIS A 100 27.44 24.35 -32.47
CA HIS A 100 28.42 25.41 -32.68
C HIS A 100 27.80 26.64 -33.37
N LYS A 101 26.98 26.41 -34.41
CA LYS A 101 26.30 27.49 -35.14
C LYS A 101 25.32 28.25 -34.23
N LEU A 102 24.56 27.54 -33.39
CA LEU A 102 23.66 28.16 -32.41
C LEU A 102 24.43 29.08 -31.46
N VAL A 103 25.47 28.57 -30.79
CA VAL A 103 26.16 29.35 -29.74
C VAL A 103 26.99 30.51 -30.29
N THR A 104 27.49 30.41 -31.53
CA THR A 104 28.23 31.50 -32.17
C THR A 104 27.32 32.61 -32.71
N SER A 105 26.08 32.25 -33.08
CA SER A 105 25.09 33.22 -33.57
C SER A 105 24.32 33.88 -32.42
N LEU A 106 23.98 33.12 -31.38
CA LEU A 106 23.16 33.56 -30.24
C LEU A 106 24.03 33.97 -29.04
N LYS A 107 24.75 35.08 -29.18
CA LYS A 107 25.72 35.57 -28.19
C LYS A 107 25.13 35.95 -26.82
N ASN A 108 23.84 36.21 -26.75
CA ASN A 108 23.13 36.63 -25.53
C ASN A 108 22.51 35.46 -24.76
N LEU A 109 22.75 34.21 -25.19
CA LEU A 109 22.10 33.03 -24.63
C LEU A 109 22.52 32.81 -23.17
N ASP A 110 21.55 32.73 -22.27
CA ASP A 110 21.73 32.41 -20.85
C ASP A 110 21.23 31.00 -20.52
N HIS A 111 20.22 30.51 -21.25
CA HIS A 111 19.59 29.21 -21.01
C HIS A 111 19.43 28.47 -22.34
N LEU A 112 19.93 27.24 -22.37
CA LEU A 112 19.81 26.34 -23.50
C LEU A 112 19.34 24.97 -23.02
N ASP A 113 18.20 24.50 -23.49
CA ASP A 113 17.76 23.13 -23.23
C ASP A 113 17.84 22.32 -24.52
N ILE A 114 18.68 21.29 -24.52
CA ILE A 114 18.88 20.37 -25.65
C ILE A 114 18.63 18.92 -25.22
N SER A 115 17.91 18.72 -24.12
CA SER A 115 17.64 17.40 -23.55
C SER A 115 16.95 16.47 -24.55
N SER A 116 17.33 15.20 -24.57
CA SER A 116 16.92 14.18 -25.55
C SER A 116 17.22 14.55 -27.01
N THR A 117 18.31 15.28 -27.27
CA THR A 117 18.81 15.50 -28.64
C THR A 117 20.23 14.96 -28.80
N ASN A 118 20.70 14.83 -30.03
CA ASN A 118 22.10 14.48 -30.32
C ASN A 118 23.03 15.71 -30.39
N LEU A 119 22.57 16.93 -30.08
CA LEU A 119 23.37 18.16 -30.25
C LEU A 119 24.68 18.17 -29.43
N ALA A 120 24.71 17.47 -28.31
CA ALA A 120 25.89 17.36 -27.44
C ALA A 120 26.81 16.18 -27.79
N SER A 121 26.59 15.48 -28.92
CA SER A 121 27.43 14.36 -29.33
C SER A 121 28.90 14.75 -29.51
N GLN A 122 29.79 13.77 -29.40
CA GLN A 122 31.22 13.95 -29.67
C GLN A 122 31.50 14.21 -31.16
N PRO A 123 32.55 14.98 -31.52
CA PRO A 123 32.85 15.32 -32.90
C PRO A 123 33.30 14.10 -33.71
N SER A 124 32.92 14.07 -34.98
CA SER A 124 33.35 13.06 -35.94
C SER A 124 34.31 13.64 -36.98
N HIS A 125 34.86 12.80 -37.86
CA HIS A 125 35.69 13.27 -38.98
C HIS A 125 34.94 14.25 -39.90
N TYR A 126 33.62 14.06 -40.05
CA TYR A 126 32.77 14.86 -40.94
C TYR A 126 31.98 15.96 -40.22
N ASP A 127 32.06 16.03 -38.89
CA ASP A 127 31.32 16.99 -38.06
C ASP A 127 32.22 17.56 -36.96
N ARG A 128 33.06 18.52 -37.37
CA ARG A 128 34.00 19.23 -36.50
C ARG A 128 34.18 20.67 -36.99
N PRO A 129 33.24 21.58 -36.66
CA PRO A 129 33.20 22.94 -37.21
C PRO A 129 34.39 23.81 -36.75
N PHE A 130 35.00 23.47 -35.62
CA PHE A 130 36.06 24.26 -34.99
C PHE A 130 37.21 23.37 -34.49
N LYS A 131 38.45 23.85 -34.68
CA LYS A 131 39.68 23.22 -34.17
C LYS A 131 40.34 24.20 -33.19
N GLY A 132 40.32 23.88 -31.90
CA GLY A 132 40.94 24.70 -30.85
C GLY A 132 40.26 24.52 -29.49
N LEU A 133 40.71 25.30 -28.52
CA LEU A 133 40.16 25.33 -27.16
C LEU A 133 38.89 26.18 -27.06
N GLY A 134 38.71 27.17 -27.94
CA GLY A 134 37.55 28.07 -27.94
C GLY A 134 37.67 29.19 -26.91
N ASN A 135 36.55 29.86 -26.63
CA ASN A 135 36.44 30.94 -25.64
C ASN A 135 36.29 30.38 -24.23
N LEU A 136 35.66 29.21 -24.08
CA LEU A 136 35.42 28.53 -22.80
C LEU A 136 35.91 27.09 -22.87
N ARG A 137 36.39 26.59 -21.73
CA ARG A 137 36.69 25.17 -21.57
C ARG A 137 35.39 24.39 -21.57
N SER A 138 35.27 23.44 -22.50
CA SER A 138 34.17 22.48 -22.53
C SER A 138 34.55 21.19 -23.23
N ASP A 139 34.10 20.08 -22.65
CA ASP A 139 34.18 18.74 -23.24
C ASP A 139 33.10 18.52 -24.31
N ILE A 140 32.05 19.37 -24.32
CA ILE A 140 31.03 19.42 -25.37
C ILE A 140 31.55 20.34 -26.47
N PHE A 141 32.07 19.74 -27.55
CA PHE A 141 32.78 20.49 -28.61
C PHE A 141 31.96 21.63 -29.22
N GLY A 142 30.64 21.45 -29.39
CA GLY A 142 29.75 22.47 -29.92
C GLY A 142 29.66 23.73 -29.06
N LEU A 143 29.94 23.63 -27.74
CA LEU A 143 29.78 24.73 -26.78
C LEU A 143 31.05 25.56 -26.56
N ARG A 144 32.20 25.16 -27.11
CA ARG A 144 33.50 25.82 -26.85
C ARG A 144 33.56 27.30 -27.24
N CYS A 145 32.68 27.75 -28.14
CA CYS A 145 32.64 29.13 -28.62
C CYS A 145 31.51 29.97 -27.99
N LEU A 146 30.93 29.51 -26.88
CA LEU A 146 30.06 30.35 -26.04
C LEU A 146 30.82 31.61 -25.56
N GLU A 147 30.13 32.75 -25.49
CA GLU A 147 30.70 34.01 -24.99
C GLU A 147 30.86 34.01 -23.46
N HIS A 148 29.93 33.37 -22.75
CA HIS A 148 29.93 33.24 -21.29
C HIS A 148 29.31 31.89 -20.87
N ARG A 149 29.53 31.49 -19.61
CA ARG A 149 28.89 30.30 -19.04
C ARG A 149 27.37 30.50 -19.02
N LEU A 150 26.63 29.46 -19.39
CA LEU A 150 25.17 29.48 -19.33
C LEU A 150 24.70 29.43 -17.88
N LYS A 151 23.60 30.11 -17.57
CA LYS A 151 22.93 29.96 -16.27
C LYS A 151 22.25 28.59 -16.16
N PHE A 152 21.81 28.04 -17.29
CA PHE A 152 21.18 26.74 -17.38
C PHE A 152 21.54 26.02 -18.68
N LEU A 153 21.85 24.73 -18.58
CA LEU A 153 22.04 23.85 -19.73
C LEU A 153 21.31 22.52 -19.52
N GLY A 154 20.35 22.23 -20.38
CA GLY A 154 19.62 20.97 -20.38
C GLY A 154 20.35 19.88 -21.16
N LEU A 155 20.88 18.87 -20.48
CA LEU A 155 21.63 17.74 -21.06
C LEU A 155 21.03 16.38 -20.73
N PHE A 156 19.78 16.33 -20.27
CA PHE A 156 19.18 15.06 -19.87
C PHE A 156 19.02 14.16 -21.09
N ASN A 157 19.47 12.91 -21.02
CA ASN A 157 19.39 11.95 -22.13
C ASN A 157 20.12 12.41 -23.42
N CYS A 158 21.31 13.01 -23.29
CA CYS A 158 22.13 13.51 -24.40
C CYS A 158 23.48 12.77 -24.54
N ASP A 159 23.48 11.48 -24.88
CA ASP A 159 24.72 10.69 -25.11
C ASP A 159 25.78 10.80 -23.99
N ASN A 160 25.33 10.72 -22.73
CA ASN A 160 26.16 10.88 -21.52
C ASN A 160 26.87 12.25 -21.40
N ALA A 161 26.47 13.27 -22.16
CA ALA A 161 27.10 14.59 -22.10
C ALA A 161 27.00 15.25 -20.72
N SER A 162 25.96 14.91 -19.95
CA SER A 162 25.76 15.26 -18.54
C SER A 162 26.89 14.80 -17.61
N HIS A 163 27.66 13.77 -17.99
CA HIS A 163 28.75 13.17 -17.21
C HIS A 163 30.13 13.78 -17.52
N PHE A 164 30.24 14.69 -18.47
CA PHE A 164 31.52 15.33 -18.76
C PHE A 164 32.01 16.21 -17.60
N ALA A 165 33.32 16.36 -17.50
CA ALA A 165 33.95 17.09 -16.39
C ALA A 165 33.80 18.61 -16.57
N GLU A 166 34.00 19.10 -17.79
CA GLU A 166 33.95 20.53 -18.12
C GLU A 166 32.68 20.87 -18.90
N ILE A 167 31.63 21.22 -18.17
CA ILE A 167 30.35 21.70 -18.73
C ILE A 167 30.22 23.21 -18.44
N PRO A 168 30.06 24.08 -19.45
CA PRO A 168 30.10 25.53 -19.29
C PRO A 168 28.74 26.11 -18.83
N ALA A 169 28.18 25.59 -17.73
CA ALA A 169 26.92 26.06 -17.17
C ALA A 169 26.87 25.99 -15.62
N ASP A 170 26.04 26.82 -15.01
CA ASP A 170 25.85 26.86 -13.55
C ASP A 170 24.85 25.80 -13.06
N GLN A 171 23.74 25.61 -13.78
CA GLN A 171 22.73 24.59 -13.52
C GLN A 171 22.62 23.64 -14.70
N ILE A 172 22.67 22.33 -14.42
CA ILE A 172 22.72 21.28 -15.45
C ILE A 172 21.68 20.23 -15.12
N THR A 173 20.69 20.03 -15.99
CA THR A 173 19.83 18.83 -15.90
C THR A 173 20.53 17.67 -16.60
N GLY A 174 20.46 16.50 -16.00
CA GLY A 174 21.15 15.31 -16.44
C GLY A 174 20.92 14.16 -15.47
N ASP A 175 21.63 13.09 -15.72
CA ASP A 175 21.58 11.79 -15.03
C ASP A 175 22.91 11.44 -14.35
N ALA A 176 23.89 12.35 -14.33
CA ALA A 176 25.23 12.04 -13.83
C ALA A 176 25.32 11.94 -12.31
N ASN A 177 24.41 12.60 -11.58
CA ASN A 177 24.38 12.59 -10.12
C ASN A 177 23.01 13.02 -9.58
N GLU A 178 22.84 12.88 -8.26
CA GLU A 178 21.60 13.24 -7.56
C GLU A 178 21.16 14.69 -7.81
N ALA A 179 22.08 15.66 -7.79
CA ALA A 179 21.72 17.07 -7.98
C ALA A 179 21.14 17.32 -9.39
N GLN A 180 21.72 16.69 -10.41
CA GLN A 180 21.19 16.78 -11.77
C GLN A 180 19.82 16.10 -11.90
N ILE A 181 19.61 14.94 -11.28
CA ILE A 181 18.31 14.23 -11.29
C ILE A 181 17.23 15.05 -10.57
N ILE A 182 17.55 15.65 -9.41
CA ILE A 182 16.64 16.53 -8.68
C ILE A 182 16.25 17.74 -9.54
N LEU A 183 17.24 18.41 -10.15
CA LEU A 183 16.96 19.54 -11.04
C LEU A 183 16.12 19.12 -12.25
N SER A 184 16.38 17.94 -12.82
CA SER A 184 15.60 17.40 -13.93
C SER A 184 14.14 17.14 -13.52
N LEU A 185 13.92 16.58 -12.32
CA LEU A 185 12.58 16.39 -11.75
C LEU A 185 11.86 17.72 -11.55
N GLN A 186 12.57 18.80 -11.18
CA GLN A 186 11.99 20.13 -11.01
C GLN A 186 11.61 20.76 -12.36
N VAL A 187 12.54 20.77 -13.32
CA VAL A 187 12.38 21.47 -14.60
C VAL A 187 11.33 20.78 -15.49
N TYR A 188 11.31 19.45 -15.51
CA TYR A 188 10.48 18.69 -16.45
C TYR A 188 9.10 18.29 -15.91
N GLN A 189 8.64 18.87 -14.78
CA GLN A 189 7.33 18.57 -14.17
C GLN A 189 6.13 18.61 -15.14
N LYS A 190 6.17 19.43 -16.19
CA LYS A 190 5.08 19.59 -17.17
C LYS A 190 5.34 18.91 -18.52
N ARG A 191 6.43 18.14 -18.63
CA ARG A 191 6.92 17.51 -19.86
C ARG A 191 6.90 15.99 -19.73
N PRO A 192 5.75 15.33 -19.96
CA PRO A 192 5.55 13.93 -19.60
C PRO A 192 6.58 12.99 -20.23
N GLY A 193 6.95 13.20 -21.50
CA GLY A 193 7.95 12.37 -22.19
C GLY A 193 9.33 12.39 -21.52
N LEU A 194 9.82 13.58 -21.16
CA LEU A 194 11.10 13.70 -20.41
C LEU A 194 10.95 13.20 -18.98
N LEU A 195 9.88 13.62 -18.30
CA LEU A 195 9.64 13.31 -16.89
C LEU A 195 9.59 11.81 -16.63
N GLN A 196 9.06 11.02 -17.57
CA GLN A 196 9.05 9.56 -17.48
C GLN A 196 10.47 8.99 -17.37
N ILE A 197 11.37 9.45 -18.23
CA ILE A 197 12.77 9.00 -18.24
C ILE A 197 13.46 9.47 -16.95
N VAL A 198 13.20 10.70 -16.52
CA VAL A 198 13.72 11.25 -15.26
C VAL A 198 13.25 10.45 -14.04
N LEU A 199 11.97 10.05 -14.00
CA LEU A 199 11.45 9.20 -12.92
C LEU A 199 12.12 7.83 -12.91
N ASN A 200 12.41 7.26 -14.08
CA ASN A 200 13.16 6.01 -14.19
C ASN A 200 14.59 6.16 -13.67
N GLU A 201 15.29 7.23 -14.03
CA GLU A 201 16.64 7.49 -13.48
C GLU A 201 16.61 7.77 -11.98
N SER A 202 15.58 8.48 -11.49
CA SER A 202 15.34 8.64 -10.05
C SER A 202 15.14 7.29 -9.36
N TYR A 203 14.38 6.38 -9.96
CA TYR A 203 14.24 5.02 -9.46
C TYR A 203 15.58 4.28 -9.39
N GLN A 204 16.37 4.31 -10.46
CA GLN A 204 17.70 3.67 -10.49
C GLN A 204 18.61 4.24 -9.40
N LEU A 205 18.66 5.58 -9.29
CA LEU A 205 19.45 6.30 -8.31
C LEU A 205 19.10 5.87 -6.88
N TYR A 206 17.82 5.88 -6.50
CA TYR A 206 17.42 5.57 -5.12
C TYR A 206 17.37 4.06 -4.82
N ARG A 207 17.30 3.21 -5.84
CA ARG A 207 17.35 1.75 -5.67
C ARG A 207 18.78 1.23 -5.48
N PHE A 208 19.74 1.74 -6.26
CA PHE A 208 21.09 1.19 -6.35
C PHE A 208 22.18 2.15 -5.88
N GLY A 209 21.88 3.44 -5.77
CA GLY A 209 22.80 4.44 -5.27
C GLY A 209 23.12 4.25 -3.79
N SER A 210 24.27 4.79 -3.39
CA SER A 210 24.64 4.96 -1.98
C SER A 210 24.84 6.45 -1.67
N ASN A 211 24.59 6.84 -0.41
CA ASN A 211 24.83 8.19 0.12
C ASN A 211 24.00 9.34 -0.49
N GLN A 212 22.78 9.06 -0.97
CA GLN A 212 21.84 10.08 -1.43
C GLN A 212 21.38 10.99 -0.27
N LYS A 213 21.31 12.30 -0.51
CA LYS A 213 21.01 13.33 0.50
C LYS A 213 19.68 14.04 0.27
N CYS A 214 19.12 13.95 -0.93
CA CYS A 214 17.94 14.72 -1.35
C CYS A 214 16.63 13.92 -1.32
N HIS A 215 16.56 12.82 -0.57
CA HIS A 215 15.37 11.94 -0.50
C HIS A 215 14.06 12.71 -0.21
N ARG A 216 14.06 13.68 0.71
CA ARG A 216 12.87 14.49 1.03
C ARG A 216 12.43 15.35 -0.16
N GLU A 217 13.37 15.94 -0.87
CA GLU A 217 13.09 16.77 -2.03
C GLU A 217 12.57 15.92 -3.19
N ALA A 218 13.25 14.80 -3.48
CA ALA A 218 12.80 13.82 -4.46
C ALA A 218 11.38 13.32 -4.17
N LEU A 219 11.07 13.01 -2.91
CA LEU A 219 9.73 12.61 -2.49
C LEU A 219 8.67 13.62 -2.94
N HIS A 220 8.88 14.91 -2.64
CA HIS A 220 7.92 15.95 -3.00
C HIS A 220 7.79 16.14 -4.51
N LEU A 221 8.89 16.04 -5.26
CA LEU A 221 8.89 16.17 -6.72
C LEU A 221 8.22 14.99 -7.41
N VAL A 222 8.47 13.77 -6.94
CA VAL A 222 7.80 12.55 -7.45
C VAL A 222 6.30 12.58 -7.13
N LEU A 223 5.91 12.98 -5.92
CA LEU A 223 4.49 13.17 -5.58
C LEU A 223 3.82 14.22 -6.45
N SER A 224 4.50 15.33 -6.73
CA SER A 224 4.00 16.37 -7.64
C SER A 224 3.82 15.83 -9.06
N ALA A 225 4.79 15.06 -9.56
CA ALA A 225 4.75 14.44 -10.87
C ALA A 225 3.57 13.47 -11.00
N MET A 226 3.42 12.56 -10.04
CA MET A 226 2.32 11.59 -10.01
C MET A 226 0.95 12.27 -9.93
N ARG A 227 0.82 13.35 -9.15
CA ARG A 227 -0.44 14.10 -9.07
C ARG A 227 -0.76 14.84 -10.37
N THR A 228 0.25 15.42 -11.01
CA THR A 228 0.08 16.22 -12.23
C THR A 228 -0.28 15.34 -13.43
N HIS A 229 0.30 14.14 -13.50
CA HIS A 229 0.13 13.21 -14.61
C HIS A 229 -0.63 11.95 -14.19
N LEU A 230 -1.72 12.13 -13.45
CA LEU A 230 -2.52 11.01 -12.94
C LEU A 230 -3.07 10.12 -14.06
N SER A 231 -3.32 10.65 -15.25
CA SER A 231 -3.87 9.88 -16.39
C SER A 231 -2.84 9.06 -17.16
N ASP A 232 -1.54 9.23 -16.89
CA ASP A 232 -0.47 8.54 -17.61
C ASP A 232 0.04 7.34 -16.82
N SER A 233 -0.27 6.13 -17.29
CA SER A 233 0.08 4.89 -16.59
C SER A 233 1.59 4.69 -16.47
N THR A 234 2.36 5.08 -17.49
CA THR A 234 3.81 4.86 -17.51
C THR A 234 4.51 5.76 -16.51
N LEU A 235 4.05 7.02 -16.38
CA LEU A 235 4.50 7.93 -15.33
C LEU A 235 4.10 7.45 -13.93
N GLN A 236 2.90 6.90 -13.75
CA GLN A 236 2.50 6.33 -12.45
C GLN A 236 3.31 5.09 -12.08
N ILE A 237 3.66 4.22 -13.05
CA ILE A 237 4.52 3.06 -12.82
C ILE A 237 5.92 3.51 -12.36
N ALA A 238 6.54 4.43 -13.10
CA ALA A 238 7.86 4.95 -12.76
C ALA A 238 7.85 5.70 -11.41
N GLY A 239 6.88 6.60 -11.21
CA GLY A 239 6.74 7.36 -9.98
C GLY A 239 6.50 6.50 -8.75
N SER A 240 5.60 5.51 -8.83
CA SER A 240 5.34 4.57 -7.71
C SER A 240 6.56 3.70 -7.39
N ALA A 241 7.34 3.30 -8.41
CA ALA A 241 8.59 2.57 -8.20
C ALA A 241 9.63 3.43 -7.47
N SER A 242 9.80 4.69 -7.86
CA SER A 242 10.71 5.64 -7.17
C SER A 242 10.26 5.90 -5.74
N LEU A 243 8.96 6.12 -5.52
CA LEU A 243 8.41 6.35 -4.17
C LEU A 243 8.74 5.22 -3.21
N PHE A 244 8.60 3.95 -3.63
CA PHE A 244 8.86 2.79 -2.78
C PHE A 244 10.26 2.81 -2.15
N TYR A 245 11.28 3.22 -2.91
CA TYR A 245 12.66 3.30 -2.41
C TYR A 245 12.90 4.57 -1.59
N ILE A 246 12.32 5.70 -2.00
CA ILE A 246 12.50 6.99 -1.32
C ILE A 246 11.88 6.97 0.08
N ILE A 247 10.64 6.49 0.24
CA ILE A 247 9.90 6.58 1.51
C ILE A 247 10.57 5.83 2.67
N ARG A 248 11.39 4.83 2.36
CA ARG A 248 12.12 4.02 3.35
C ARG A 248 13.31 4.76 3.97
N GLN A 249 13.73 5.86 3.35
CA GLN A 249 14.89 6.66 3.74
C GLN A 249 14.49 8.05 4.23
N VAL A 250 13.18 8.33 4.36
CA VAL A 250 12.67 9.66 4.74
C VAL A 250 11.80 9.57 5.98
N THR A 251 12.20 10.29 7.03
CA THR A 251 11.29 10.60 8.13
C THR A 251 10.25 11.63 7.66
N MET A 252 9.00 11.19 7.60
CA MET A 252 7.85 11.97 7.15
C MET A 252 6.99 12.44 8.33
N ASN A 253 6.50 13.67 8.27
CA ASN A 253 5.43 14.12 9.17
C ASN A 253 4.07 13.53 8.75
N ARG A 254 3.04 13.67 9.60
CA ARG A 254 1.69 13.14 9.33
C ARG A 254 1.09 13.62 8.01
N VAL A 255 1.33 14.88 7.61
CA VAL A 255 0.81 15.45 6.36
C VAL A 255 1.47 14.80 5.15
N THR A 256 2.78 14.66 5.15
CA THR A 256 3.51 13.99 4.06
C THR A 256 3.12 12.52 3.97
N LYS A 257 2.96 11.81 5.09
CA LYS A 257 2.47 10.42 5.09
C LYS A 257 1.10 10.30 4.42
N ARG A 258 0.15 11.18 4.77
CA ARG A 258 -1.18 11.23 4.13
C ARG A 258 -1.10 11.53 2.63
N ASN A 259 -0.23 12.45 2.22
CA ASN A 259 -0.05 12.78 0.80
C ASN A 259 0.51 11.59 0.01
N VAL A 260 1.46 10.83 0.58
CA VAL A 260 1.97 9.61 -0.04
C VAL A 260 0.86 8.58 -0.18
N VAL A 261 0.18 8.23 0.91
CA VAL A 261 -0.93 7.25 0.88
C VAL A 261 -1.99 7.69 -0.15
N THR A 262 -2.38 8.96 -0.16
CA THR A 262 -3.36 9.50 -1.14
C THR A 262 -2.87 9.34 -2.59
N ALA A 263 -1.60 9.64 -2.87
CA ALA A 263 -1.04 9.48 -4.20
C ALA A 263 -1.01 8.00 -4.65
N LEU A 264 -0.63 7.09 -3.75
CA LEU A 264 -0.66 5.65 -4.02
C LEU A 264 -2.08 5.17 -4.34
N LEU A 265 -3.06 5.55 -3.52
CA LEU A 265 -4.47 5.17 -3.74
C LEU A 265 -5.05 5.78 -5.02
N ASN A 266 -4.74 7.05 -5.33
CA ASN A 266 -5.17 7.70 -6.56
C ASN A 266 -4.63 6.96 -7.79
N GLY A 267 -3.36 6.60 -7.77
CA GLY A 267 -2.75 5.90 -8.89
C GLY A 267 -3.34 4.49 -9.06
N MET A 268 -3.56 3.74 -7.96
CA MET A 268 -4.18 2.41 -8.02
C MET A 268 -5.61 2.47 -8.57
N ASP A 269 -6.37 3.49 -8.18
CA ASP A 269 -7.75 3.71 -8.62
C ASP A 269 -7.81 4.08 -10.11
N ALA A 270 -6.90 4.94 -10.57
CA ALA A 270 -6.82 5.36 -11.97
C ALA A 270 -6.28 4.28 -12.93
N HIS A 271 -5.41 3.39 -12.43
CA HIS A 271 -4.67 2.41 -13.25
C HIS A 271 -4.78 0.99 -12.70
N MET A 272 -6.00 0.57 -12.33
CA MET A 272 -6.25 -0.78 -11.78
C MET A 272 -5.78 -1.90 -12.71
N GLU A 273 -5.77 -1.68 -14.03
CA GLU A 273 -5.31 -2.67 -15.02
C GLU A 273 -3.79 -2.90 -14.99
N GLU A 274 -3.01 -1.93 -14.49
CA GLU A 274 -1.56 -1.95 -14.55
C GLU A 274 -0.96 -2.71 -13.36
N GLN A 275 -0.77 -4.02 -13.52
CA GLN A 275 -0.30 -4.92 -12.45
C GLN A 275 0.97 -4.43 -11.73
N VAL A 276 1.96 -3.92 -12.49
CA VAL A 276 3.22 -3.43 -11.91
C VAL A 276 2.99 -2.22 -11.00
N MET A 277 2.09 -1.32 -11.42
CA MET A 277 1.72 -0.12 -10.68
C MET A 277 1.07 -0.49 -9.35
N VAL A 278 0.01 -1.30 -9.39
CA VAL A 278 -0.73 -1.68 -8.17
C VAL A 278 0.16 -2.43 -7.19
N ARG A 279 1.07 -3.26 -7.70
CA ARG A 279 2.05 -3.98 -6.87
C ARG A 279 3.01 -3.03 -6.17
N ASN A 280 3.56 -2.04 -6.88
CA ASN A 280 4.44 -1.03 -6.29
C ASN A 280 3.72 -0.24 -5.20
N CYS A 281 2.46 0.14 -5.45
CA CYS A 281 1.65 0.85 -4.47
C CYS A 281 1.35 0.01 -3.23
N CYS A 282 0.92 -1.25 -3.39
CA CYS A 282 0.69 -2.17 -2.27
C CYS A 282 1.97 -2.40 -1.44
N LEU A 283 3.14 -2.57 -2.08
CA LEU A 283 4.42 -2.68 -1.37
C LEU A 283 4.79 -1.42 -0.59
N SER A 284 4.47 -0.26 -1.16
CA SER A 284 4.70 1.04 -0.52
C SER A 284 3.77 1.23 0.69
N LEU A 285 2.51 0.80 0.60
CA LEU A 285 1.56 0.82 1.72
C LEU A 285 2.04 -0.03 2.90
N CYS A 286 2.75 -1.15 2.66
CA CYS A 286 3.34 -1.96 3.73
C CYS A 286 4.48 -1.25 4.51
N GLN A 287 4.95 -0.08 4.06
CA GLN A 287 5.96 0.71 4.79
C GLN A 287 5.36 1.62 5.85
N PHE A 288 4.02 1.67 5.97
CA PHE A 288 3.30 2.51 6.92
C PHE A 288 2.76 1.69 8.09
N GLU A 289 2.75 2.30 9.27
CA GLU A 289 2.23 1.66 10.49
C GLU A 289 0.69 1.62 10.46
N ILE A 290 0.15 0.41 10.53
CA ILE A 290 -1.28 0.15 10.71
C ILE A 290 -1.51 -0.05 12.23
N PRO A 291 -2.46 0.68 12.87
CA PRO A 291 -3.48 1.54 12.27
C PRO A 291 -3.12 3.02 12.05
N GLN A 292 -2.08 3.53 12.72
CA GLN A 292 -1.87 4.96 12.97
C GLN A 292 -1.78 5.81 11.69
N GLU A 293 -1.27 5.23 10.59
CA GLU A 293 -0.89 5.99 9.39
C GLU A 293 -1.80 5.74 8.19
N ILE A 294 -2.57 4.65 8.19
CA ILE A 294 -3.41 4.22 7.07
C ILE A 294 -4.91 4.40 7.35
N LEU A 295 -5.36 4.29 8.62
CA LEU A 295 -6.79 4.25 8.93
C LEU A 295 -7.56 5.55 8.63
N PHE A 296 -6.89 6.69 8.39
CA PHE A 296 -7.57 7.94 8.04
C PHE A 296 -8.42 7.83 6.76
N ASP A 297 -8.09 6.90 5.86
CA ASP A 297 -8.86 6.59 4.64
C ASP A 297 -9.13 5.07 4.54
N TYR A 298 -9.36 4.44 5.70
CA TYR A 298 -9.54 2.99 5.83
C TYR A 298 -10.49 2.40 4.78
N ASN A 299 -11.67 3.01 4.66
CA ASN A 299 -12.73 2.51 3.79
C ASN A 299 -12.32 2.51 2.32
N ARG A 300 -11.53 3.50 1.87
CA ARG A 300 -11.01 3.52 0.51
C ARG A 300 -9.90 2.49 0.31
N VAL A 301 -8.99 2.37 1.28
CA VAL A 301 -7.91 1.37 1.24
C VAL A 301 -8.49 -0.03 1.16
N ALA A 302 -9.43 -0.38 2.05
CA ALA A 302 -10.09 -1.68 2.06
C ALA A 302 -10.81 -1.98 0.75
N ARG A 303 -11.57 -1.02 0.20
CA ARG A 303 -12.23 -1.18 -1.11
C ARG A 303 -11.23 -1.44 -2.23
N LEU A 304 -10.19 -0.62 -2.34
CA LEU A 304 -9.19 -0.79 -3.40
C LEU A 304 -8.45 -2.12 -3.28
N LEU A 305 -8.07 -2.53 -2.07
CA LEU A 305 -7.42 -3.82 -1.86
C LEU A 305 -8.31 -5.00 -2.25
N VAL A 306 -9.62 -4.94 -1.95
CA VAL A 306 -10.57 -5.98 -2.39
C VAL A 306 -10.67 -6.01 -3.92
N VAL A 307 -10.72 -4.85 -4.58
CA VAL A 307 -10.75 -4.78 -6.05
C VAL A 307 -9.46 -5.35 -6.65
N VAL A 308 -8.29 -4.96 -6.13
CA VAL A 308 -6.98 -5.49 -6.55
C VAL A 308 -6.93 -7.01 -6.39
N LEU A 309 -7.40 -7.54 -5.26
CA LEU A 309 -7.38 -8.98 -5.00
C LEU A 309 -8.23 -9.77 -6.00
N ARG A 310 -9.35 -9.20 -6.46
CA ARG A 310 -10.23 -9.80 -7.46
C ARG A 310 -9.64 -9.70 -8.86
N HIS A 311 -9.13 -8.53 -9.21
CA HIS A 311 -8.61 -8.22 -10.54
C HIS A 311 -7.29 -8.96 -10.82
N HIS A 312 -6.30 -8.81 -9.94
CA HIS A 312 -4.97 -9.40 -10.06
C HIS A 312 -4.87 -10.76 -9.38
N SER A 313 -5.95 -11.53 -9.48
CA SER A 313 -6.16 -12.77 -8.74
C SER A 313 -5.34 -13.95 -9.27
N ALA A 314 -4.52 -13.77 -10.30
CA ALA A 314 -3.53 -14.75 -10.76
C ALA A 314 -2.10 -14.42 -10.31
N ASP A 315 -1.83 -13.20 -9.84
CA ASP A 315 -0.48 -12.78 -9.42
C ASP A 315 -0.22 -13.13 -7.95
N HIS A 316 0.59 -14.16 -7.73
CA HIS A 316 0.92 -14.65 -6.39
C HIS A 316 1.51 -13.56 -5.49
N LEU A 317 2.38 -12.69 -6.02
CA LEU A 317 3.02 -11.67 -5.21
C LEU A 317 2.02 -10.60 -4.76
N THR A 318 1.18 -10.10 -5.68
CA THR A 318 0.12 -9.15 -5.36
C THR A 318 -0.89 -9.74 -4.36
N GLN A 319 -1.33 -11.00 -4.56
CA GLN A 319 -2.19 -11.70 -3.60
C GLN A 319 -1.60 -11.67 -2.18
N ARG A 320 -0.33 -12.07 -2.05
CA ARG A 320 0.34 -12.16 -0.75
C ARG A 320 0.36 -10.81 -0.02
N ILE A 321 0.71 -9.74 -0.74
CA ILE A 321 0.78 -8.39 -0.18
C ILE A 321 -0.62 -7.90 0.23
N VAL A 322 -1.61 -8.07 -0.64
CA VAL A 322 -2.96 -7.57 -0.42
C VAL A 322 -3.66 -8.30 0.72
N VAL A 323 -3.56 -9.63 0.78
CA VAL A 323 -4.13 -10.43 1.88
C VAL A 323 -3.46 -10.10 3.22
N PHE A 324 -2.15 -9.86 3.21
CA PHE A 324 -1.44 -9.37 4.39
C PHE A 324 -1.98 -8.01 4.86
N LEU A 325 -2.09 -7.02 3.96
CA LEU A 325 -2.62 -5.70 4.29
C LEU A 325 -4.06 -5.77 4.81
N LEU A 326 -4.93 -6.56 4.17
CA LEU A 326 -6.31 -6.76 4.61
C LEU A 326 -6.37 -7.37 6.01
N ASN A 327 -5.58 -8.41 6.30
CA ASN A 327 -5.53 -9.02 7.62
C ASN A 327 -5.00 -8.07 8.69
N SER A 328 -3.90 -7.36 8.42
CA SER A 328 -3.34 -6.36 9.33
C SER A 328 -4.37 -5.29 9.67
N MET A 329 -5.12 -4.82 8.67
CA MET A 329 -6.22 -3.88 8.85
C MET A 329 -7.40 -4.47 9.66
N ALA A 330 -7.77 -5.73 9.43
CA ALA A 330 -8.87 -6.39 10.14
C ALA A 330 -8.63 -6.52 11.65
N CYS A 331 -7.37 -6.60 12.09
CA CYS A 331 -7.01 -6.65 13.50
C CYS A 331 -7.41 -5.40 14.29
N HIS A 332 -7.59 -4.24 13.63
CA HIS A 332 -7.77 -2.95 14.30
C HIS A 332 -9.16 -2.33 14.15
N VAL A 333 -10.10 -3.02 13.49
CA VAL A 333 -11.46 -2.50 13.29
C VAL A 333 -12.48 -3.20 14.17
N GLU A 334 -13.54 -2.47 14.52
CA GLU A 334 -14.62 -2.94 15.41
C GLU A 334 -15.99 -2.47 14.91
N GLY A 335 -17.04 -3.14 15.39
CA GLY A 335 -18.44 -2.78 15.13
C GLY A 335 -18.76 -2.55 13.66
N GLU A 336 -19.26 -1.36 13.35
CA GLU A 336 -19.73 -0.98 12.01
C GLU A 336 -18.63 -1.06 10.94
N GLN A 337 -17.36 -0.84 11.29
CA GLN A 337 -16.26 -0.95 10.32
C GLN A 337 -16.09 -2.38 9.81
N LYS A 338 -16.22 -3.40 10.69
CA LYS A 338 -16.19 -4.81 10.27
C LYS A 338 -17.33 -5.11 9.30
N VAL A 339 -18.53 -4.58 9.57
CA VAL A 339 -19.70 -4.70 8.70
C VAL A 339 -19.44 -4.07 7.33
N GLN A 340 -18.86 -2.87 7.29
CA GLN A 340 -18.51 -2.18 6.05
C GLN A 340 -17.51 -2.98 5.19
N VAL A 341 -16.50 -3.59 5.80
CA VAL A 341 -15.55 -4.49 5.11
C VAL A 341 -16.28 -5.71 4.52
N GLY A 342 -17.26 -6.26 5.24
CA GLY A 342 -18.14 -7.29 4.70
C GLY A 342 -18.98 -6.80 3.51
N ASN A 343 -19.54 -5.58 3.60
CA ASN A 343 -20.39 -4.99 2.57
C ASN A 343 -19.67 -4.73 1.25
N ILE A 344 -18.36 -4.45 1.29
CA ILE A 344 -17.54 -4.26 0.07
C ILE A 344 -17.11 -5.58 -0.58
N GLY A 345 -17.52 -6.72 -0.01
CA GLY A 345 -17.30 -8.04 -0.58
C GLY A 345 -15.93 -8.66 -0.24
N ALA A 346 -15.30 -8.25 0.85
CA ALA A 346 -13.98 -8.73 1.25
C ALA A 346 -13.98 -10.22 1.65
N ILE A 347 -15.06 -10.68 2.30
CA ILE A 347 -15.21 -12.07 2.75
C ILE A 347 -15.24 -13.00 1.54
N GLU A 348 -16.08 -12.68 0.56
CA GLU A 348 -16.25 -13.41 -0.69
C GLU A 348 -14.94 -13.43 -1.48
N ALA A 349 -14.25 -12.28 -1.57
CA ALA A 349 -12.97 -12.19 -2.27
C ALA A 349 -11.90 -13.10 -1.65
N ILE A 350 -11.81 -13.16 -0.32
CA ILE A 350 -10.84 -14.02 0.38
C ILE A 350 -11.20 -15.50 0.27
N LEU A 351 -12.49 -15.85 0.38
CA LEU A 351 -12.96 -17.22 0.15
C LEU A 351 -12.62 -17.70 -1.26
N ASP A 352 -12.79 -16.86 -2.28
CA ASP A 352 -12.42 -17.21 -3.66
C ASP A 352 -10.92 -17.44 -3.82
N GLN A 353 -10.07 -16.67 -3.13
CA GLN A 353 -8.63 -16.95 -3.14
C GLN A 353 -8.31 -18.29 -2.48
N ILE A 354 -8.90 -18.58 -1.32
CA ILE A 354 -8.71 -19.85 -0.62
C ILE A 354 -9.18 -21.02 -1.50
N ARG A 355 -10.32 -20.90 -2.18
CA ARG A 355 -10.81 -21.92 -3.13
C ARG A 355 -9.83 -22.18 -4.25
N ARG A 356 -9.29 -21.14 -4.88
CA ARG A 356 -8.32 -21.28 -5.98
C ARG A 356 -7.05 -21.98 -5.50
N LYS A 357 -6.53 -21.57 -4.34
CA LYS A 357 -5.36 -22.21 -3.71
C LYS A 357 -5.64 -23.67 -3.40
N HIS A 358 -6.79 -23.96 -2.81
CA HIS A 358 -7.20 -25.32 -2.49
C HIS A 358 -7.36 -26.19 -3.75
N ALA A 359 -8.03 -25.69 -4.79
CA ALA A 359 -8.19 -26.39 -6.08
C ALA A 359 -6.83 -26.65 -6.76
N ALA A 360 -5.85 -25.76 -6.57
CA ALA A 360 -4.47 -25.95 -7.02
C ALA A 360 -3.61 -26.83 -6.07
N SER A 361 -4.19 -27.38 -5.00
CA SER A 361 -3.48 -28.11 -3.95
C SER A 361 -2.36 -27.31 -3.26
N ILE A 362 -2.48 -25.99 -3.20
CA ILE A 362 -1.51 -25.07 -2.59
C ILE A 362 -2.01 -24.63 -1.21
N CYS A 363 -1.19 -24.84 -0.18
CA CYS A 363 -1.40 -24.30 1.17
C CYS A 363 -0.19 -23.45 1.56
N ASP A 364 -0.26 -22.15 1.24
CA ASP A 364 0.77 -21.14 1.49
C ASP A 364 0.29 -20.09 2.51
N ASP A 365 1.14 -19.09 2.79
CA ASP A 365 0.81 -17.97 3.68
C ASP A 365 -0.48 -17.24 3.27
N VAL A 366 -0.81 -17.19 1.97
CA VAL A 366 -2.03 -16.51 1.48
C VAL A 366 -3.27 -17.22 2.01
N MET A 367 -3.29 -18.55 1.97
CA MET A 367 -4.39 -19.33 2.53
C MET A 367 -4.47 -19.15 4.05
N GLU A 368 -3.35 -19.28 4.77
CA GLU A 368 -3.34 -19.16 6.23
C GLU A 368 -3.77 -17.78 6.72
N VAL A 369 -3.23 -16.71 6.11
CA VAL A 369 -3.55 -15.32 6.44
C VAL A 369 -4.96 -14.97 5.96
N GLY A 370 -5.44 -15.56 4.86
CA GLY A 370 -6.82 -15.44 4.42
C GLY A 370 -7.80 -15.94 5.48
N TRP A 371 -7.57 -17.11 6.05
CA TRP A 371 -8.38 -17.62 7.18
C TRP A 371 -8.24 -16.75 8.43
N SER A 372 -7.06 -16.20 8.70
CA SER A 372 -6.86 -15.22 9.80
C SER A 372 -7.70 -13.96 9.58
N PHE A 373 -7.75 -13.44 8.36
CA PHE A 373 -8.58 -12.28 8.02
C PHE A 373 -10.05 -12.59 8.25
N LEU A 374 -10.52 -13.73 7.78
CA LEU A 374 -11.91 -14.16 7.97
C LEU A 374 -12.24 -14.32 9.45
N TRP A 375 -11.33 -14.88 10.25
CA TRP A 375 -11.49 -14.99 11.70
C TRP A 375 -11.64 -13.61 12.35
N ASN A 376 -10.77 -12.67 12.02
CA ASN A 376 -10.82 -11.30 12.57
C ASN A 376 -12.09 -10.53 12.17
N ILE A 377 -12.58 -10.70 10.93
CA ILE A 377 -13.72 -9.92 10.43
C ILE A 377 -15.08 -10.50 10.85
N THR A 378 -15.14 -11.78 11.23
CA THR A 378 -16.36 -12.43 11.75
C THR A 378 -16.53 -12.25 13.26
N ASP A 379 -15.44 -11.96 13.98
CA ASP A 379 -15.42 -11.74 15.42
C ASP A 379 -16.41 -10.65 15.84
N GLU A 380 -17.29 -10.97 16.80
CA GLU A 380 -18.40 -10.14 17.27
C GLU A 380 -19.28 -9.51 16.16
N THR A 381 -19.33 -10.13 14.98
CA THR A 381 -20.03 -9.56 13.81
C THR A 381 -20.94 -10.59 13.14
N PRO A 382 -22.17 -10.81 13.67
CA PRO A 382 -23.11 -11.83 13.15
C PRO A 382 -23.41 -11.72 11.66
N LEU A 383 -23.49 -10.50 11.13
CA LEU A 383 -23.74 -10.28 9.70
C LEU A 383 -22.59 -10.82 8.82
N ASN A 384 -21.34 -10.71 9.28
CA ASN A 384 -20.17 -11.25 8.59
C ASN A 384 -20.10 -12.78 8.72
N CYS A 385 -20.47 -13.34 9.88
CA CYS A 385 -20.67 -14.79 10.02
C CYS A 385 -21.70 -15.30 9.00
N GLN A 386 -22.82 -14.59 8.85
CA GLN A 386 -23.85 -14.95 7.87
C GLN A 386 -23.35 -14.84 6.41
N ARG A 387 -22.53 -13.84 6.08
CA ARG A 387 -21.90 -13.71 4.75
C ARG A 387 -20.97 -14.87 4.43
N PHE A 388 -20.14 -15.27 5.39
CA PHE A 388 -19.28 -16.45 5.26
C PHE A 388 -20.10 -17.72 4.97
N LEU A 389 -21.18 -17.94 5.74
CA LEU A 389 -22.06 -19.09 5.59
C LEU A 389 -22.78 -19.12 4.22
N ARG A 390 -23.31 -17.96 3.78
CA ARG A 390 -23.98 -17.81 2.47
C ARG A 390 -23.04 -18.02 1.29
N SER A 391 -21.74 -17.89 1.52
CA SER A 391 -20.70 -18.04 0.52
C SER A 391 -20.02 -19.41 0.65
N ASP A 392 -20.74 -20.47 1.00
CA ASP A 392 -20.26 -21.85 1.16
C ASP A 392 -18.99 -22.02 2.02
N GLY A 393 -18.78 -21.12 2.99
CA GLY A 393 -17.57 -21.11 3.81
C GLY A 393 -17.38 -22.40 4.63
N LEU A 394 -18.47 -23.02 5.11
CA LEU A 394 -18.39 -24.28 5.86
C LEU A 394 -18.00 -25.48 4.98
N GLN A 395 -18.40 -25.48 3.71
CA GLN A 395 -17.97 -26.52 2.78
C GLN A 395 -16.46 -26.38 2.52
N LEU A 396 -15.99 -25.15 2.33
CA LEU A 396 -14.56 -24.88 2.14
C LEU A 396 -13.73 -25.23 3.38
N PHE A 397 -14.24 -24.94 4.59
CA PHE A 397 -13.65 -25.38 5.85
C PHE A 397 -13.44 -26.90 5.88
N HIS A 398 -14.48 -27.68 5.55
CA HIS A 398 -14.40 -29.14 5.51
C HIS A 398 -13.34 -29.64 4.52
N GLN A 399 -13.35 -29.09 3.31
CA GLN A 399 -12.39 -29.43 2.26
C GLN A 399 -10.94 -29.13 2.68
N CYS A 400 -10.70 -27.96 3.28
CA CYS A 400 -9.38 -27.58 3.79
C CYS A 400 -8.95 -28.49 4.96
N TYR A 401 -9.85 -28.81 5.89
CA TYR A 401 -9.54 -29.71 7.01
C TYR A 401 -9.08 -31.09 6.53
N GLN A 402 -9.82 -31.69 5.58
CA GLN A 402 -9.50 -33.01 5.02
C GLN A 402 -8.18 -33.00 4.24
N SER A 403 -7.91 -31.93 3.51
CA SER A 403 -6.74 -31.85 2.62
C SER A 403 -5.45 -31.47 3.33
N TYR A 404 -5.55 -30.80 4.48
CA TYR A 404 -4.39 -30.23 5.18
C TYR A 404 -4.33 -30.59 6.69
N PRO A 405 -4.40 -31.88 7.07
CA PRO A 405 -4.47 -32.29 8.48
C PRO A 405 -3.22 -31.94 9.31
N GLY A 406 -2.06 -31.74 8.67
CA GLY A 406 -0.81 -31.34 9.34
C GLY A 406 -0.55 -29.84 9.42
N LYS A 407 -1.43 -29.00 8.85
CA LYS A 407 -1.23 -27.54 8.78
C LYS A 407 -1.85 -26.86 10.01
N ARG A 408 -1.14 -26.91 11.13
CA ARG A 408 -1.63 -26.47 12.45
C ARG A 408 -2.07 -25.00 12.49
N LYS A 409 -1.29 -24.09 11.91
CA LYS A 409 -1.63 -22.65 11.88
C LYS A 409 -2.91 -22.38 11.08
N LEU A 410 -3.08 -23.07 9.96
CA LEU A 410 -4.32 -23.05 9.18
C LEU A 410 -5.51 -23.55 10.01
N GLN A 411 -5.38 -24.73 10.64
CA GLN A 411 -6.43 -25.32 11.48
C GLN A 411 -6.83 -24.41 12.63
N ARG A 412 -5.84 -23.79 13.31
CA ARG A 412 -6.11 -22.83 14.38
C ARG A 412 -6.95 -21.67 13.88
N ASN A 413 -6.58 -21.05 12.76
CA ASN A 413 -7.31 -19.91 12.21
C ASN A 413 -8.73 -20.30 11.78
N MET A 414 -8.88 -21.47 11.14
CA MET A 414 -10.19 -22.02 10.79
C MET A 414 -11.07 -22.24 12.02
N MET A 415 -10.51 -22.84 13.08
CA MET A 415 -11.24 -23.11 14.32
C MET A 415 -11.60 -21.85 15.09
N GLY A 416 -10.76 -20.81 15.04
CA GLY A 416 -11.11 -19.49 15.57
C GLY A 416 -12.37 -18.93 14.92
N LEU A 417 -12.46 -18.99 13.59
CA LEU A 417 -13.66 -18.57 12.86
C LEU A 417 -14.89 -19.43 13.19
N MET A 418 -14.72 -20.76 13.33
CA MET A 418 -15.84 -21.62 13.75
C MET A 418 -16.36 -21.24 15.14
N GLY A 419 -15.45 -20.86 16.06
CA GLY A 419 -15.80 -20.31 17.36
C GLY A 419 -16.74 -19.11 17.23
N ASN A 420 -16.35 -18.11 16.44
CA ASN A 420 -17.17 -16.91 16.21
C ASN A 420 -18.57 -17.23 15.66
N ILE A 421 -18.70 -18.24 14.78
CA ILE A 421 -20.01 -18.67 14.27
C ILE A 421 -20.83 -19.34 15.38
N ALA A 422 -20.20 -20.20 16.19
CA ALA A 422 -20.87 -20.91 17.27
C ALA A 422 -21.39 -19.96 18.36
N GLU A 423 -20.73 -18.83 18.58
CA GLU A 423 -21.18 -17.80 19.51
C GLU A 423 -22.49 -17.12 19.08
N VAL A 424 -22.83 -17.14 17.78
CA VAL A 424 -24.08 -16.58 17.24
C VAL A 424 -25.18 -17.63 17.25
N GLN A 425 -26.09 -17.54 18.22
CA GLN A 425 -27.17 -18.50 18.46
C GLN A 425 -28.01 -18.79 17.20
N GLU A 426 -28.38 -17.75 16.45
CA GLU A 426 -29.23 -17.86 15.27
C GLU A 426 -28.53 -18.57 14.09
N LEU A 427 -27.21 -18.69 14.11
CA LEU A 427 -26.43 -19.34 13.05
C LEU A 427 -25.93 -20.73 13.46
N ARG A 428 -25.96 -21.06 14.76
CA ARG A 428 -25.34 -22.26 15.33
C ARG A 428 -25.85 -23.57 14.72
N PHE A 429 -27.13 -23.61 14.35
CA PHE A 429 -27.75 -24.77 13.69
C PHE A 429 -27.02 -25.18 12.39
N GLN A 430 -26.32 -24.24 11.72
CA GLN A 430 -25.54 -24.54 10.51
C GLN A 430 -24.33 -25.44 10.79
N LEU A 431 -23.83 -25.44 12.03
CA LEU A 431 -22.72 -26.29 12.50
C LEU A 431 -23.19 -27.68 12.96
N MET A 432 -24.50 -27.87 13.16
CA MET A 432 -25.09 -29.12 13.65
C MET A 432 -25.29 -30.13 12.51
N LYS A 433 -24.18 -30.62 11.94
CA LYS A 433 -24.16 -31.72 10.96
C LYS A 433 -23.12 -32.76 11.37
N ASP A 434 -23.39 -34.03 11.11
CA ASP A 434 -22.54 -35.15 11.57
C ASP A 434 -21.07 -34.98 11.15
N ASP A 435 -20.81 -34.54 9.92
CA ASP A 435 -19.45 -34.30 9.42
C ASP A 435 -18.69 -33.26 10.27
N TYR A 436 -19.35 -32.15 10.60
CA TYR A 436 -18.74 -31.08 11.41
C TYR A 436 -18.58 -31.49 12.87
N ILE A 437 -19.59 -32.11 13.48
CA ILE A 437 -19.51 -32.62 14.85
C ILE A 437 -18.38 -33.64 14.99
N SER A 438 -18.21 -34.52 14.00
CA SER A 438 -17.11 -35.49 13.95
C SER A 438 -15.75 -34.80 13.90
N ILE A 439 -15.59 -33.77 13.05
CA ILE A 439 -14.35 -32.98 12.96
C ILE A 439 -14.04 -32.32 14.31
N PHE A 440 -15.01 -31.63 14.90
CA PHE A 440 -14.80 -30.94 16.18
C PHE A 440 -14.45 -31.92 17.30
N CYS A 441 -15.11 -33.07 17.37
CA CYS A 441 -14.78 -34.12 18.33
C CYS A 441 -13.36 -34.66 18.11
N ALA A 442 -12.93 -34.88 16.88
CA ALA A 442 -11.58 -35.37 16.57
C ALA A 442 -10.50 -34.36 16.99
N LEU A 443 -10.79 -33.06 16.84
CA LEU A 443 -9.86 -31.98 17.21
C LEU A 443 -9.68 -31.80 18.72
N LEU A 444 -10.57 -32.35 19.56
CA LEU A 444 -10.42 -32.29 21.02
C LEU A 444 -9.14 -32.96 21.51
N ALA A 445 -8.68 -34.02 20.85
CA ALA A 445 -7.44 -34.71 21.21
C ALA A 445 -6.17 -34.01 20.67
N ASN A 446 -6.31 -32.92 19.92
CA ASN A 446 -5.18 -32.24 19.28
C ASN A 446 -4.49 -31.28 20.27
N LEU A 447 -3.46 -31.80 20.93
CA LEU A 447 -2.60 -31.06 21.88
C LEU A 447 -1.20 -30.75 21.29
N THR A 448 -1.00 -30.99 20.00
CA THR A 448 0.26 -30.69 19.33
C THR A 448 0.42 -29.18 19.15
N ASP A 449 1.45 -28.60 19.79
CA ASP A 449 1.74 -27.15 19.85
C ASP A 449 0.86 -26.34 20.83
N GLY A 450 0.43 -26.99 21.91
CA GLY A 450 -0.43 -26.36 22.93
C GLY A 450 -1.90 -26.71 22.73
N ILE A 451 -2.76 -26.05 23.49
CA ILE A 451 -4.18 -26.43 23.60
C ILE A 451 -5.09 -25.64 22.65
N GLU A 452 -4.59 -24.72 21.82
CA GLU A 452 -5.43 -23.74 21.10
C GLU A 452 -6.49 -24.36 20.19
N ILE A 453 -6.10 -25.38 19.41
CA ILE A 453 -7.01 -26.07 18.48
C ILE A 453 -8.07 -26.85 19.27
N SER A 454 -7.62 -27.65 20.24
CA SER A 454 -8.49 -28.43 21.13
C SER A 454 -9.45 -27.53 21.93
N TYR A 455 -8.95 -26.42 22.47
CA TYR A 455 -9.70 -25.41 23.20
C TYR A 455 -10.79 -24.77 22.34
N ASN A 456 -10.46 -24.31 21.13
CA ASN A 456 -11.45 -23.70 20.23
C ASN A 456 -12.50 -24.74 19.81
N SER A 457 -12.08 -25.98 19.57
CA SER A 457 -13.01 -27.06 19.22
C SER A 457 -13.99 -27.37 20.36
N ALA A 458 -13.49 -27.44 21.59
CA ALA A 458 -14.33 -27.60 22.77
C ALA A 458 -15.28 -26.42 22.96
N GLY A 459 -14.84 -25.19 22.67
CA GLY A 459 -15.70 -24.00 22.70
C GLY A 459 -16.83 -24.06 21.69
N VAL A 460 -16.53 -24.43 20.44
CA VAL A 460 -17.54 -24.65 19.40
C VAL A 460 -18.56 -25.69 19.87
N LEU A 461 -18.10 -26.84 20.38
CA LEU A 461 -18.99 -27.89 20.86
C LEU A 461 -19.77 -27.47 22.11
N ALA A 462 -19.17 -26.72 23.04
CA ALA A 462 -19.82 -26.19 24.23
C ALA A 462 -20.99 -25.28 23.87
N HIS A 463 -20.80 -24.38 22.91
CA HIS A 463 -21.88 -23.58 22.35
C HIS A 463 -22.95 -24.44 21.67
N ILE A 464 -22.59 -25.48 20.91
CA ILE A 464 -23.59 -26.33 20.24
C ILE A 464 -24.42 -27.11 21.26
N VAL A 465 -23.80 -27.77 22.24
CA VAL A 465 -24.55 -28.56 23.22
C VAL A 465 -25.42 -27.70 24.14
N SER A 466 -25.13 -26.39 24.26
CA SER A 466 -25.92 -25.46 25.08
C SER A 466 -27.25 -25.05 24.45
N ASP A 467 -27.49 -25.32 23.16
CA ASP A 467 -28.82 -25.16 22.54
C ASP A 467 -29.85 -26.18 23.07
N GLY A 468 -29.40 -27.16 23.85
CA GLY A 468 -30.26 -28.11 24.55
C GLY A 468 -30.61 -29.35 23.73
N VAL A 469 -31.41 -30.21 24.36
CA VAL A 469 -31.74 -31.54 23.83
C VAL A 469 -32.64 -31.46 22.59
N ASP A 470 -33.60 -30.53 22.57
CA ASP A 470 -34.55 -30.41 21.45
C ASP A 470 -33.86 -29.95 20.17
N ALA A 471 -32.97 -28.96 20.26
CA ALA A 471 -32.16 -28.53 19.12
C ALA A 471 -31.29 -29.67 18.56
N TRP A 472 -30.70 -30.49 19.45
CA TRP A 472 -29.92 -31.66 19.06
C TRP A 472 -30.75 -32.71 18.33
N HIS A 473 -31.95 -33.01 18.82
CA HIS A 473 -32.88 -33.95 18.17
C HIS A 473 -33.38 -33.41 16.84
N ASN A 474 -33.74 -32.13 16.77
CA ASN A 474 -34.21 -31.48 15.54
C ASN A 474 -33.14 -31.44 14.45
N ALA A 475 -31.86 -31.37 14.83
CA ALA A 475 -30.74 -31.45 13.89
C ALA A 475 -30.52 -32.86 13.31
N GLY A 476 -31.13 -33.91 13.89
CA GLY A 476 -31.05 -35.28 13.38
C GLY A 476 -29.64 -35.89 13.44
N LEU A 477 -28.80 -35.47 14.39
CA LEU A 477 -27.42 -35.94 14.54
C LEU A 477 -27.36 -37.41 14.97
N THR A 478 -26.43 -38.16 14.38
CA THR A 478 -26.16 -39.56 14.75
C THR A 478 -25.44 -39.68 16.08
N SER A 479 -24.57 -38.72 16.40
CA SER A 479 -23.84 -38.68 17.66
C SER A 479 -24.75 -38.24 18.81
N SER A 480 -24.68 -38.94 19.94
CA SER A 480 -25.41 -38.55 21.15
C SER A 480 -24.85 -37.26 21.75
N ARG A 481 -25.75 -36.33 22.12
CA ARG A 481 -25.41 -35.10 22.85
C ARG A 481 -24.60 -35.42 24.11
N LEU A 482 -24.97 -36.47 24.84
CA LEU A 482 -24.29 -36.90 26.06
C LEU A 482 -22.84 -37.31 25.77
N THR A 483 -22.61 -38.12 24.74
CA THR A 483 -21.26 -38.56 24.34
C THR A 483 -20.38 -37.38 23.92
N VAL A 484 -20.94 -36.38 23.24
CA VAL A 484 -20.19 -35.16 22.88
C VAL A 484 -19.85 -34.36 24.14
N MET A 485 -20.79 -34.21 25.08
CA MET A 485 -20.53 -33.56 26.37
C MET A 485 -19.44 -34.26 27.18
N GLU A 486 -19.43 -35.59 27.23
CA GLU A 486 -18.38 -36.39 27.90
C GLU A 486 -17.00 -36.08 27.31
N LYS A 487 -16.88 -36.05 25.97
CA LYS A 487 -15.62 -35.72 25.29
C LYS A 487 -15.13 -34.30 25.58
N ILE A 488 -16.04 -33.32 25.66
CA ILE A 488 -15.67 -31.94 26.03
C ILE A 488 -15.09 -31.92 27.45
N VAL A 489 -15.72 -32.61 28.40
CA VAL A 489 -15.26 -32.69 29.80
C VAL A 489 -13.91 -33.40 29.90
N GLU A 490 -13.75 -34.53 29.21
CA GLU A 490 -12.48 -35.27 29.15
C GLU A 490 -11.35 -34.39 28.62
N ALA A 491 -11.57 -33.69 27.50
CA ALA A 491 -10.59 -32.79 26.90
C ALA A 491 -10.24 -31.64 27.86
N THR A 492 -11.24 -30.98 28.44
CA THR A 492 -11.06 -29.84 29.35
C THR A 492 -10.24 -30.23 30.59
N ASN A 493 -10.50 -31.43 31.14
CA ASN A 493 -9.76 -31.97 32.28
C ASN A 493 -8.31 -32.34 31.96
N SER A 494 -7.99 -32.62 30.69
CA SER A 494 -6.63 -32.98 30.28
C SER A 494 -5.69 -31.78 30.18
N TRP A 495 -6.22 -30.55 30.09
CA TRP A 495 -5.41 -29.36 29.86
C TRP A 495 -4.77 -28.82 31.14
N ASN A 496 -3.54 -28.34 31.03
CA ASN A 496 -2.92 -27.59 32.10
C ASN A 496 -3.55 -26.18 32.20
N LEU A 497 -4.11 -25.85 33.37
CA LEU A 497 -4.76 -24.57 33.63
C LEU A 497 -3.83 -23.35 33.50
N LYS A 498 -2.51 -23.52 33.52
CA LYS A 498 -1.53 -22.44 33.28
C LYS A 498 -1.08 -22.32 31.83
N SER A 499 -1.65 -23.12 30.92
CA SER A 499 -1.31 -23.05 29.48
C SER A 499 -1.65 -21.68 28.93
N ARG A 500 -0.67 -21.03 28.29
CA ARG A 500 -0.90 -19.77 27.56
C ARG A 500 -1.48 -20.07 26.18
N ARG A 501 -2.32 -19.16 25.71
CA ARG A 501 -2.98 -19.20 24.39
C ARG A 501 -2.90 -17.82 23.76
N PHE A 502 -2.62 -17.77 22.48
CA PHE A 502 -2.58 -16.56 21.64
C PHE A 502 -3.97 -16.28 21.06
N ILE A 503 -4.95 -16.15 21.97
CA ILE A 503 -6.33 -15.77 21.64
C ILE A 503 -6.60 -14.44 22.35
N ASN A 504 -7.04 -13.44 21.60
CA ASN A 504 -7.34 -12.11 22.12
C ASN A 504 -8.86 -11.92 22.19
N TYR A 505 -9.43 -12.03 23.38
CA TYR A 505 -10.86 -11.77 23.59
C TYR A 505 -11.13 -10.27 23.69
N ARG A 506 -12.13 -9.82 22.94
CA ARG A 506 -12.69 -8.45 23.00
C ARG A 506 -13.97 -8.36 23.83
N SER A 507 -14.61 -9.50 24.08
CA SER A 507 -15.72 -9.65 25.02
C SER A 507 -15.75 -11.07 25.59
N PHE A 508 -16.24 -11.21 26.81
CA PHE A 508 -16.56 -12.50 27.44
C PHE A 508 -18.04 -12.82 27.44
N ARG A 509 -18.93 -11.94 26.98
CA ARG A 509 -20.38 -12.18 26.87
C ARG A 509 -20.72 -13.55 26.27
N PRO A 510 -20.08 -14.03 25.19
CA PRO A 510 -20.36 -15.36 24.66
C PRO A 510 -20.04 -16.48 25.67
N ILE A 511 -18.90 -16.42 26.36
CA ILE A 511 -18.51 -17.37 27.41
C ILE A 511 -19.46 -17.28 28.61
N LEU A 512 -19.78 -16.06 29.06
CA LEU A 512 -20.64 -15.82 30.22
C LEU A 512 -22.05 -16.40 30.04
N ARG A 513 -22.60 -16.35 28.81
CA ARG A 513 -23.91 -16.95 28.48
C ARG A 513 -23.96 -18.46 28.67
N LEU A 514 -22.82 -19.14 28.70
CA LEU A 514 -22.76 -20.59 28.93
C LEU A 514 -22.77 -20.98 30.42
N ILE A 515 -22.42 -20.05 31.31
CA ILE A 515 -22.35 -20.30 32.76
C ILE A 515 -23.70 -20.73 33.36
N PRO A 516 -24.84 -20.09 33.09
CA PRO A 516 -26.12 -20.49 33.69
C PRO A 516 -26.73 -21.77 33.08
N MET A 517 -26.07 -22.44 32.14
CA MET A 517 -26.62 -23.58 31.39
C MET A 517 -26.45 -24.92 32.13
N PHE A 518 -27.13 -25.08 33.28
CA PHE A 518 -27.03 -26.29 34.13
C PHE A 518 -27.48 -27.60 33.45
N GLU A 519 -28.36 -27.53 32.45
CA GLU A 519 -28.78 -28.68 31.63
C GLU A 519 -27.71 -29.10 30.59
N SER A 520 -26.59 -28.38 30.54
CA SER A 520 -25.44 -28.59 29.65
C SER A 520 -24.14 -28.53 30.44
N PRO A 521 -23.89 -29.48 31.38
CA PRO A 521 -22.78 -29.38 32.32
C PRO A 521 -21.40 -29.29 31.64
N ALA A 522 -21.22 -29.90 30.47
CA ALA A 522 -19.98 -29.76 29.69
C ALA A 522 -19.76 -28.34 29.15
N SER A 523 -20.83 -27.65 28.76
CA SER A 523 -20.77 -26.25 28.32
C SER A 523 -20.36 -25.34 29.48
N GLN A 524 -20.99 -25.53 30.64
CA GLN A 524 -20.64 -24.80 31.87
C GLN A 524 -19.20 -25.07 32.28
N HIS A 525 -18.76 -26.33 32.23
CA HIS A 525 -17.38 -26.71 32.57
C HIS A 525 -16.37 -25.99 31.67
N TRP A 526 -16.51 -26.05 30.35
CA TRP A 526 -15.61 -25.36 29.44
C TRP A 526 -15.58 -23.85 29.70
N ALA A 527 -16.74 -23.22 29.90
CA ALA A 527 -16.84 -21.77 30.14
C ALA A 527 -16.11 -21.35 31.43
N VAL A 528 -16.36 -22.04 32.54
CA VAL A 528 -15.72 -21.73 33.83
C VAL A 528 -14.21 -22.05 33.77
N TRP A 529 -13.80 -23.13 33.10
CA TRP A 529 -12.39 -23.44 32.87
C TRP A 529 -11.70 -22.35 32.05
N ALA A 530 -12.34 -21.86 30.98
CA ALA A 530 -11.81 -20.80 30.14
C ALA A 530 -11.51 -19.53 30.94
N LEU A 531 -12.45 -19.10 31.78
CA LEU A 531 -12.27 -17.94 32.67
C LEU A 531 -11.18 -18.20 33.72
N ALA A 532 -11.13 -19.40 34.30
CA ALA A 532 -10.11 -19.78 35.27
C ALA A 532 -8.70 -19.74 34.65
N ASN A 533 -8.53 -20.24 33.43
CA ASN A 533 -7.27 -20.16 32.70
C ASN A 533 -6.88 -18.71 32.37
N LEU A 534 -7.80 -17.91 31.82
CA LEU A 534 -7.52 -16.53 31.39
C LEU A 534 -7.17 -15.63 32.58
N THR A 535 -7.95 -15.68 33.65
CA THR A 535 -7.68 -14.89 34.87
C THR A 535 -6.43 -15.35 35.62
N SER A 536 -6.01 -16.62 35.46
CA SER A 536 -4.77 -17.12 36.08
C SER A 536 -3.52 -16.81 35.25
N THR A 537 -3.64 -16.72 33.93
CA THR A 537 -2.49 -16.50 33.03
C THR A 537 -2.26 -15.04 32.68
N ASP A 538 -3.33 -14.24 32.65
CA ASP A 538 -3.31 -12.80 32.36
C ASP A 538 -4.47 -12.09 33.11
N GLY A 539 -4.41 -12.15 34.44
CA GLY A 539 -5.44 -11.59 35.32
C GLY A 539 -5.60 -10.08 35.21
N GLN A 540 -4.51 -9.35 34.97
CA GLN A 540 -4.55 -7.89 34.81
C GLN A 540 -5.43 -7.48 33.63
N LYS A 541 -5.35 -8.22 32.53
CA LYS A 541 -6.16 -7.96 31.36
C LYS A 541 -7.59 -8.49 31.52
N TYR A 542 -7.74 -9.72 32.01
CA TYR A 542 -9.01 -10.45 31.88
C TYR A 542 -9.92 -10.44 33.11
N CYS A 543 -9.42 -10.20 34.33
CA CYS A 543 -10.29 -9.99 35.50
C CYS A 543 -11.29 -8.82 35.29
N PRO A 544 -10.88 -7.65 34.75
CA PRO A 544 -11.80 -6.56 34.42
C PRO A 544 -12.93 -6.99 33.48
N TYR A 545 -12.66 -7.79 32.44
CA TYR A 545 -13.70 -8.26 31.52
C TYR A 545 -14.75 -9.12 32.23
N VAL A 546 -14.31 -10.05 33.10
CA VAL A 546 -15.25 -10.91 33.85
C VAL A 546 -16.14 -10.06 34.76
N GLU A 547 -15.56 -9.10 35.48
CA GLU A 547 -16.32 -8.24 36.38
C GLU A 547 -17.29 -7.32 35.62
N ASN A 548 -16.77 -6.52 34.68
CA ASN A 548 -17.52 -5.47 34.00
C ASN A 548 -18.64 -6.01 33.11
N GLU A 549 -18.51 -7.24 32.61
CA GLU A 549 -19.54 -7.88 31.80
C GLU A 549 -20.52 -8.75 32.62
N GLY A 550 -20.48 -8.68 33.95
CA GLY A 550 -21.45 -9.32 34.83
C GLY A 550 -21.19 -10.80 35.12
N GLY A 551 -19.93 -11.23 35.04
CA GLY A 551 -19.54 -12.62 35.30
C GLY A 551 -19.50 -13.00 36.78
N VAL A 552 -19.26 -12.06 37.70
CA VAL A 552 -19.14 -12.34 39.14
C VAL A 552 -20.43 -13.00 39.70
N PRO A 553 -21.64 -12.44 39.50
CA PRO A 553 -22.87 -13.07 40.01
C PRO A 553 -23.12 -14.47 39.42
N LEU A 554 -22.72 -14.69 38.16
CA LEU A 554 -22.87 -16.00 37.51
C LEU A 554 -21.93 -17.05 38.13
N LEU A 555 -20.72 -16.66 38.50
CA LEU A 555 -19.74 -17.53 39.14
C LEU A 555 -20.13 -17.84 40.60
N GLU A 556 -20.68 -16.88 41.33
CA GLU A 556 -21.22 -17.08 42.68
C GLU A 556 -22.40 -18.06 42.69
N LEU A 557 -23.29 -17.94 41.69
CA LEU A 557 -24.37 -18.90 41.48
C LEU A 557 -23.81 -20.31 41.27
N VAL A 558 -22.82 -20.48 40.39
CA VAL A 558 -22.20 -21.79 40.13
C VAL A 558 -21.51 -22.37 41.37
N ALA A 559 -20.82 -21.54 42.15
CA ALA A 559 -20.13 -21.98 43.38
C ALA A 559 -21.11 -22.53 44.43
N THR A 560 -22.31 -21.97 44.50
CA THR A 560 -23.31 -22.31 45.53
C THR A 560 -24.36 -23.34 45.07
N ASP A 561 -24.61 -23.49 43.77
CA ASP A 561 -25.64 -24.39 43.24
C ASP A 561 -25.30 -25.88 43.45
N ASN A 562 -26.31 -26.70 43.76
CA ASN A 562 -26.15 -28.14 44.04
C ASN A 562 -25.99 -29.01 42.77
N LYS A 563 -26.35 -28.49 41.60
CA LYS A 563 -26.19 -29.16 40.31
C LYS A 563 -24.76 -29.06 39.78
N SER A 564 -24.00 -28.06 40.21
CA SER A 564 -22.59 -27.88 39.84
C SER A 564 -21.72 -28.98 40.46
N THR A 565 -20.82 -29.57 39.67
CA THR A 565 -19.86 -30.55 40.18
C THR A 565 -18.78 -29.87 41.05
N SER A 566 -18.12 -30.66 41.91
CA SER A 566 -17.02 -30.16 42.75
C SER A 566 -15.90 -29.49 41.96
N ASP A 567 -15.58 -30.01 40.77
CA ASP A 567 -14.55 -29.44 39.91
C ASP A 567 -14.94 -28.08 39.34
N ILE A 568 -16.19 -27.93 38.89
CA ILE A 568 -16.68 -26.65 38.37
C ILE A 568 -16.73 -25.60 39.49
N LYS A 569 -17.18 -25.98 40.69
CA LYS A 569 -17.18 -25.09 41.87
C LYS A 569 -15.77 -24.59 42.19
N ARG A 570 -14.78 -25.50 42.22
CA ARG A 570 -13.37 -25.17 42.46
C ARG A 570 -12.82 -24.20 41.41
N LEU A 571 -13.16 -24.38 40.13
CA LEU A 571 -12.75 -23.46 39.08
C LEU A 571 -13.43 -22.08 39.22
N ALA A 572 -14.73 -22.04 39.55
CA ALA A 572 -15.46 -20.80 39.78
C ALA A 572 -14.87 -20.01 40.97
N GLU A 573 -14.61 -20.68 42.08
CA GLU A 573 -13.95 -20.10 43.26
C GLU A 573 -12.55 -19.55 42.91
N LEU A 574 -11.78 -20.25 42.08
CA LEU A 574 -10.48 -19.76 41.62
C LEU A 574 -10.61 -18.45 40.82
N VAL A 575 -11.59 -18.34 39.91
CA VAL A 575 -11.83 -17.10 39.16
C VAL A 575 -12.18 -15.96 40.12
N LEU A 576 -13.10 -16.19 41.05
CA LEU A 576 -13.50 -15.20 42.06
C LEU A 576 -12.31 -14.75 42.92
N GLN A 577 -11.45 -15.69 43.35
CA GLN A 577 -10.21 -15.38 44.07
C GLN A 577 -9.22 -14.57 43.23
N ASN A 578 -9.10 -14.85 41.94
CA ASN A 578 -8.23 -14.08 41.04
C ASN A 578 -8.73 -12.65 40.85
N ILE A 579 -10.04 -12.46 40.71
CA ILE A 579 -10.67 -11.13 40.64
C ILE A 579 -10.44 -10.36 41.93
N GLU A 580 -10.66 -11.00 43.08
CA GLU A 580 -10.45 -10.38 44.38
C GLU A 580 -8.98 -9.97 44.60
N LYS A 581 -8.02 -10.82 44.20
CA LYS A 581 -6.59 -10.48 44.22
C LYS A 581 -6.27 -9.30 43.30
N TRP A 582 -6.89 -9.23 42.13
CA TRP A 582 -6.70 -8.13 41.19
C TRP A 582 -7.28 -6.82 41.75
N ARG A 583 -8.51 -6.81 42.27
CA ARG A 583 -9.11 -5.62 42.93
C ARG A 583 -8.23 -5.05 44.03
N ARG A 584 -7.67 -5.91 44.89
CA ARG A 584 -6.76 -5.47 45.97
C ARG A 584 -5.49 -4.81 45.44
N LYS A 585 -4.94 -5.31 44.32
CA LYS A 585 -3.75 -4.73 43.70
C LYS A 585 -4.04 -3.35 43.10
N GLU A 586 -5.19 -3.17 42.46
CA GLU A 586 -5.63 -1.86 41.95
C GLU A 586 -5.75 -0.85 43.09
N LEU A 587 -6.41 -1.23 44.19
CA LEU A 587 -6.55 -0.36 45.37
C LEU A 587 -5.20 0.06 45.97
N THR A 588 -4.23 -0.86 46.07
CA THR A 588 -2.88 -0.53 46.56
C THR A 588 -2.05 0.30 45.59
N ALA A 589 -2.35 0.27 44.30
CA ALA A 589 -1.67 1.08 43.30
C ALA A 589 -2.20 2.53 43.31
N ASP A 590 -3.51 2.71 43.48
CA ASP A 590 -4.15 4.02 43.63
C ASP A 590 -3.69 4.74 44.92
N ASP A 591 -3.61 4.03 46.05
CA ASP A 591 -3.13 4.59 47.33
C ASP A 591 -1.64 4.99 47.30
N SER A 592 -0.86 4.46 46.35
CA SER A 592 0.57 4.80 46.20
C SER A 592 0.85 5.99 45.28
N MET A 593 -0.17 6.54 44.60
CA MET A 593 -0.03 7.76 43.78
C MET A 593 -0.27 9.06 44.56
N ASP A 594 -0.81 9.01 45.79
CA ASP A 594 -1.05 10.19 46.63
C ASP A 594 0.13 10.58 47.54
N GLU A 595 1.24 9.81 47.54
CA GLU A 595 2.46 10.14 48.28
C GLU A 595 3.74 9.97 47.43
N ALA A 596 3.95 10.87 46.45
CA ALA A 596 5.31 11.15 45.96
C ALA A 596 5.45 12.61 45.46
N PRO A 597 6.50 13.34 45.88
CA PRO A 597 6.78 14.69 45.38
C PRO A 597 7.33 14.64 43.96
N ALA A 598 7.07 15.71 43.20
CA ALA A 598 7.57 15.90 41.85
C ALA A 598 9.10 15.91 41.80
N GLU A 599 9.70 14.88 41.18
CA GLU A 599 11.07 14.93 40.67
C GLU A 599 11.13 14.41 39.22
N PHE A 600 12.08 15.01 38.51
CA PHE A 600 12.41 14.90 37.09
C PHE A 600 13.08 13.56 36.70
N GLU A 601 13.33 13.43 35.39
CA GLU A 601 14.18 12.46 34.65
C GLU A 601 13.37 11.38 33.90
N ASP A 602 13.29 11.41 32.57
CA ASP A 602 14.31 11.12 31.52
C ASP A 602 14.54 9.62 31.26
N GLU A 603 14.64 9.29 29.96
CA GLU A 603 15.10 8.02 29.33
C GLU A 603 14.15 6.79 29.34
N GLU A 604 13.58 6.40 28.19
CA GLU A 604 14.10 5.54 27.08
C GLU A 604 13.84 4.03 27.28
N GLN A 605 12.95 3.45 26.45
CA GLN A 605 13.23 2.38 25.46
C GLN A 605 11.97 1.88 24.74
#